data_AF-A0ABD3MRP3-F1
#
_entry.id   AF-A0ABD3MRP3-F1
#
_cell.length_a   1.000
_cell.length_b   1.000
_cell.length_c   1.000
_cell.angle_alpha   90.00
_cell.angle_beta   90.00
_cell.angle_gamma   90.00
#
_symmetry.space_group_name_H-M   'P 1'
#
loop_
_entity.id
_entity.type
_entity.pdbx_description
1 polymer ?
#
loop_
_entity_poly.entity_id
_entity_poly.type
_entity_poly.pdbx_seq_one_letter_code
_entity_poly.pdbx_strand_id
1 'polypeptide(L)'
;MRLLGHIFDIGIKQGKVGADLMLMLSTQEAILFYVEINFAGDIAAELRNKEKLDLPAPGYSQEILERHQRLLDLHHKMAENLQLARMQIRDSLVDQIDADPYNVDLKDKLAEVEKEISQAELDALERDVPVQLSDIEKIEYEVACESHWETVKQLRQHRDQAYYLILGQCTQRLQTGMTMDPSWEAVRRSTDPLELYELIKKVILKQQHPVASHVEQMKAFFTIKQGNLSIDQYYNRFKRMYEITKLAEVEFKHKIFCDYVAERKLNESKFDLLNPTQQKEVETIAEERYIAYLFIKNSGSQHDELKRKLHNDSYVLTARA
;
A
#
# COMPACT_ATOMS: atom_id res chain seq x y z
N MET A 1 23.19 -0.55 17.32
CA MET A 1 22.86 0.58 18.23
C MET A 1 21.59 0.21 19.00
N ARG A 2 21.54 0.43 20.32
CA ARG A 2 20.37 0.11 21.16
C ARG A 2 19.78 1.39 21.75
N LEU A 3 18.48 1.60 21.61
CA LEU A 3 17.80 2.72 22.24
C LEU A 3 17.62 2.38 23.73
N LEU A 4 18.02 3.29 24.62
CA LEU A 4 17.94 3.07 26.07
C LEU A 4 16.47 2.93 26.50
N GLY A 5 16.14 1.85 27.22
CA GLY A 5 14.81 1.62 27.78
C GLY A 5 13.76 1.05 26.82
N HIS A 6 14.09 0.83 25.54
CA HIS A 6 13.17 0.31 24.53
C HIS A 6 13.67 -1.01 23.97
N ILE A 7 12.87 -2.07 24.10
CA ILE A 7 13.26 -3.44 23.77
C ILE A 7 12.02 -4.19 23.26
N PHE A 8 12.13 -4.79 22.07
CA PHE A 8 11.17 -5.82 21.65
C PHE A 8 11.48 -7.10 22.41
N ASP A 9 10.53 -7.58 23.21
CA ASP A 9 10.73 -8.76 24.05
C ASP A 9 9.53 -9.71 23.99
N ILE A 10 9.79 -10.95 24.38
CA ILE A 10 8.78 -11.98 24.63
C ILE A 10 8.93 -12.49 26.07
N GLY A 11 7.97 -12.15 26.93
CA GLY A 11 8.05 -12.33 28.38
C GLY A 11 8.20 -13.78 28.86
N ILE A 12 8.83 -14.00 30.03
CA ILE A 12 9.16 -15.35 30.57
C ILE A 12 7.93 -16.23 30.85
N LYS A 13 6.77 -15.62 31.15
CA LYS A 13 5.53 -16.35 31.48
C LYS A 13 4.61 -16.39 30.26
N GLN A 14 4.15 -17.58 29.87
CA GLN A 14 3.05 -17.76 28.92
C GLN A 14 1.82 -16.95 29.40
N GLY A 15 1.12 -16.27 28.48
CA GLY A 15 -0.06 -15.44 28.81
C GLY A 15 0.19 -13.93 28.93
N LYS A 16 1.22 -13.38 28.26
CA LYS A 16 1.54 -11.94 28.29
C LYS A 16 1.60 -11.29 26.91
N VAL A 17 0.94 -11.87 25.91
CA VAL A 17 0.94 -11.36 24.52
C VAL A 17 0.57 -9.87 24.47
N GLY A 18 -0.45 -9.42 25.21
CA GLY A 18 -0.83 -8.01 25.25
C GLY A 18 0.25 -7.07 25.82
N ALA A 19 1.05 -7.54 26.79
CA ALA A 19 2.15 -6.76 27.34
C ALA A 19 3.33 -6.68 26.37
N ASP A 20 3.64 -7.80 25.69
CA ASP A 20 4.69 -7.84 24.67
C ASP A 20 4.31 -6.97 23.45
N LEU A 21 3.04 -6.97 23.03
CA LEU A 21 2.52 -6.06 22.01
C LEU A 21 2.56 -4.59 22.44
N MET A 22 2.31 -4.30 23.72
CA MET A 22 2.45 -2.94 24.27
C MET A 22 3.92 -2.47 24.18
N LEU A 23 4.87 -3.32 24.58
CA LEU A 23 6.31 -3.03 24.47
C LEU A 23 6.73 -2.87 23.02
N MET A 24 6.18 -3.68 22.12
CA MET A 24 6.40 -3.57 20.68
C MET A 24 6.00 -2.19 20.18
N LEU A 25 4.74 -1.77 20.41
CA LEU A 25 4.28 -0.47 19.96
C LEU A 25 5.11 0.69 20.55
N SER A 26 5.47 0.62 21.84
CA SER A 26 6.27 1.68 22.46
C SER A 26 7.70 1.73 21.94
N THR A 27 8.26 0.58 21.55
CA THR A 27 9.56 0.50 20.89
C THR A 27 9.48 1.02 19.45
N GLN A 28 8.39 0.73 18.73
CA GLN A 28 8.14 1.28 17.38
C GLN A 28 8.06 2.80 17.38
N GLU A 29 7.36 3.40 18.35
CA GLU A 29 7.28 4.87 18.50
C GLU A 29 8.65 5.50 18.76
N ALA A 30 9.45 4.88 19.64
CA ALA A 30 10.80 5.36 19.93
C ALA A 30 11.74 5.22 18.72
N ILE A 31 11.63 4.14 17.96
CA ILE A 31 12.36 3.95 16.70
C ILE A 31 11.92 5.01 15.69
N LEU A 32 10.62 5.24 15.52
CA LEU A 32 10.10 6.24 14.60
C LEU A 32 10.66 7.63 14.94
N PHE A 33 10.59 8.04 16.21
CA PHE A 33 11.17 9.30 16.66
C PHE A 33 12.69 9.39 16.41
N TYR A 34 13.43 8.31 16.65
CA TYR A 34 14.86 8.27 16.35
C TYR A 34 15.12 8.42 14.84
N VAL A 35 14.38 7.70 14.01
CA VAL A 35 14.46 7.74 12.55
C VAL A 35 14.12 9.12 12.00
N GLU A 36 13.09 9.78 12.53
CA GLU A 36 12.70 11.15 12.15
C GLU A 36 13.81 12.19 12.41
N ILE A 37 14.63 11.98 13.43
CA ILE A 37 15.72 12.89 13.80
C ILE A 37 17.02 12.57 13.05
N ASN A 38 17.31 11.28 12.84
CA ASN A 38 18.64 10.83 12.41
C ASN A 38 18.69 10.39 10.94
N PHE A 39 17.56 10.08 10.32
CA PHE A 39 17.46 9.67 8.93
C PHE A 39 16.56 10.62 8.12
N ALA A 40 16.55 10.45 6.80
CA ALA A 40 15.70 11.25 5.93
C ALA A 40 14.19 10.98 6.17
N GLY A 41 13.35 11.94 5.78
CA GLY A 41 11.90 11.88 5.97
C GLY A 41 11.21 10.69 5.29
N ASP A 42 11.78 10.16 4.21
CA ASP A 42 11.17 9.08 3.42
C ASP A 42 11.04 7.79 4.22
N ILE A 43 12.12 7.34 4.88
CA ILE A 43 12.05 6.12 5.72
C ILE A 43 11.14 6.33 6.94
N ALA A 44 11.12 7.54 7.51
CA ALA A 44 10.20 7.87 8.59
C ALA A 44 8.74 7.77 8.14
N ALA A 45 8.43 8.24 6.93
CA ALA A 45 7.11 8.12 6.33
C ALA A 45 6.71 6.65 6.13
N GLU A 46 7.63 5.81 5.64
CA GLU A 46 7.35 4.37 5.48
C GLU A 46 7.01 3.69 6.80
N LEU A 47 7.81 3.93 7.85
CA LEU A 47 7.59 3.32 9.16
C LEU A 47 6.32 3.86 9.84
N ARG A 48 6.00 5.14 9.64
CA ARG A 48 4.79 5.78 10.19
C ARG A 48 3.53 5.24 9.53
N ASN A 49 3.52 5.18 8.20
CA ASN A 49 2.36 4.76 7.42
C ASN A 49 2.26 3.24 7.30
N LYS A 50 3.34 2.51 7.62
CA LYS A 50 3.48 1.06 7.45
C LYS A 50 3.31 0.63 6.00
N GLU A 51 3.72 1.49 5.07
CA GLU A 51 3.61 1.31 3.63
C GLU A 51 4.91 1.75 2.97
N LYS A 52 5.33 1.05 1.92
CA LYS A 52 6.50 1.46 1.15
C LYS A 52 6.17 2.71 0.35
N LEU A 53 7.10 3.66 0.36
CA LEU A 53 7.03 4.82 -0.50
C LEU A 53 7.28 4.37 -1.94
N ASP A 54 6.35 4.72 -2.83
CA ASP A 54 6.55 4.58 -4.26
C ASP A 54 7.28 5.81 -4.79
N LEU A 55 8.45 5.58 -5.37
CA LEU A 55 9.27 6.60 -6.01
C LEU A 55 9.28 6.26 -7.50
N PRO A 56 8.34 6.80 -8.30
CA PRO A 56 8.32 6.55 -9.73
C PRO A 56 9.55 7.21 -10.38
N ALA A 57 10.10 6.54 -11.39
CA ALA A 57 11.17 7.11 -12.20
C ALA A 57 10.68 8.39 -12.90
N PRO A 58 11.56 9.38 -13.14
CA PRO A 58 11.18 10.59 -13.84
C PRO A 58 10.63 10.25 -15.23
N GLY A 59 9.46 10.79 -15.55
CA GLY A 59 8.89 10.73 -16.89
C GLY A 59 9.27 11.96 -17.72
N TYR A 60 9.06 11.87 -19.03
CA TYR A 60 9.12 13.06 -19.89
C TYR A 60 7.96 14.01 -19.57
N SER A 61 8.18 15.31 -19.77
CA SER A 61 7.14 16.31 -19.60
C SER A 61 6.01 16.10 -20.62
N GLN A 62 4.83 16.64 -20.33
CA GLN A 62 3.70 16.54 -21.23
C GLN A 62 3.99 17.18 -22.59
N GLU A 63 4.72 18.31 -22.63
CA GLU A 63 5.07 18.97 -23.89
C GLU A 63 5.97 18.09 -24.78
N ILE A 64 6.93 17.36 -24.17
CA ILE A 64 7.82 16.43 -24.88
C ILE A 64 7.00 15.27 -25.46
N LEU A 65 6.08 14.71 -24.66
CA LEU A 65 5.21 13.61 -25.10
C LEU A 65 4.29 14.05 -26.25
N GLU A 66 3.70 15.24 -26.16
CA GLU A 66 2.86 15.80 -27.24
C GLU A 66 3.67 16.12 -28.51
N ARG A 67 4.94 16.55 -28.38
CA ARG A 67 5.84 16.71 -29.52
C ARG A 67 6.18 15.37 -30.16
N HIS A 68 6.45 14.36 -29.35
CA HIS A 68 6.75 13.01 -29.82
C HIS A 68 5.54 12.39 -30.53
N GLN A 69 4.33 12.51 -29.96
CA GLN A 69 3.10 12.01 -30.58
C GLN A 69 2.85 12.65 -31.95
N ARG A 70 3.01 13.98 -32.07
CA ARG A 70 2.90 14.67 -33.37
C ARG A 70 3.91 14.14 -34.39
N LEU A 71 5.11 13.79 -33.96
CA LEU A 71 6.14 13.24 -34.82
C LEU A 71 5.79 11.81 -35.26
N LEU A 72 5.24 10.98 -34.36
CA LEU A 72 4.70 9.65 -34.70
C LEU A 72 3.58 9.75 -35.73
N ASP A 73 2.61 10.66 -35.52
CA ASP A 73 1.49 10.85 -36.43
C ASP A 73 1.97 11.26 -37.84
N LEU A 74 3.00 12.12 -37.92
CA LEU A 74 3.62 12.51 -39.19
C LEU A 74 4.32 11.32 -39.87
N HIS A 75 5.08 10.52 -39.13
CA HIS A 75 5.72 9.32 -39.66
C HIS A 75 4.71 8.29 -40.14
N HIS A 76 3.64 8.08 -39.38
CA HIS A 76 2.54 7.18 -39.74
C HIS A 76 1.89 7.64 -41.05
N LYS A 77 1.50 8.92 -41.13
CA LYS A 77 0.89 9.50 -42.32
C LYS A 77 1.80 9.41 -43.55
N MET A 78 3.11 9.61 -43.37
CA MET A 78 4.08 9.47 -44.45
C MET A 78 4.21 8.01 -44.93
N ALA A 79 4.21 7.04 -44.00
CA ALA A 79 4.25 5.63 -44.31
C ALA A 79 2.97 5.16 -45.02
N GLU A 80 1.79 5.58 -44.55
CA GLU A 80 0.50 5.28 -45.20
C GLU A 80 0.44 5.81 -46.63
N ASN A 81 0.87 7.06 -46.84
CA ASN A 81 0.89 7.65 -48.19
C ASN A 81 1.80 6.85 -49.14
N LEU A 82 2.97 6.41 -48.66
CA LEU A 82 3.90 5.61 -49.46
C LEU A 82 3.32 4.22 -49.76
N GLN A 83 2.66 3.60 -48.77
CA GLN A 83 2.03 2.30 -48.92
C GLN A 83 0.86 2.36 -49.92
N LEU A 84 0.02 3.40 -49.84
CA LEU A 84 -1.05 3.64 -50.80
C LEU A 84 -0.52 3.77 -52.23
N ALA A 85 0.58 4.50 -52.43
CA ALA A 85 1.22 4.61 -53.74
C ALA A 85 1.73 3.26 -54.26
N ARG A 86 2.34 2.43 -53.40
CA ARG A 86 2.76 1.06 -53.77
C ARG A 86 1.58 0.17 -54.13
N MET A 87 0.49 0.23 -53.38
CA MET A 87 -0.74 -0.52 -53.66
C MET A 87 -1.35 -0.09 -55.00
N GLN A 88 -1.37 1.21 -55.31
CA GLN A 88 -1.83 1.69 -56.62
C GLN A 88 -0.97 1.19 -57.79
N ILE A 89 0.35 1.12 -57.61
CA ILE A 89 1.26 0.55 -58.62
C ILE A 89 0.99 -0.94 -58.79
N ARG A 90 0.85 -1.68 -57.68
CA ARG A 90 0.47 -3.11 -57.70
C ARG A 90 -0.82 -3.33 -58.46
N ASP A 91 -1.87 -2.57 -58.15
CA ASP A 91 -3.19 -2.73 -58.79
C ASP A 91 -3.13 -2.43 -60.30
N SER A 92 -2.39 -1.38 -60.69
CA SER A 92 -2.14 -1.07 -62.12
C SER A 92 -1.37 -2.16 -62.86
N LEU A 93 -0.40 -2.81 -62.19
CA LEU A 93 0.33 -3.95 -62.77
C LEU A 93 -0.57 -5.18 -62.91
N VAL A 94 -1.45 -5.44 -61.94
CA VAL A 94 -2.45 -6.53 -62.02
C VAL A 94 -3.38 -6.31 -63.21
N ASP A 95 -3.93 -5.11 -63.39
CA ASP A 95 -4.80 -4.77 -64.53
C ASP A 95 -4.10 -4.98 -65.88
N GLN A 96 -2.80 -4.64 -65.98
CA GLN A 96 -2.00 -4.86 -67.20
C GLN A 96 -1.70 -6.34 -67.47
N ILE A 97 -1.46 -7.13 -66.42
CA ILE A 97 -1.27 -8.59 -66.53
C ILE A 97 -2.55 -9.27 -66.96
N ASP A 98 -3.71 -8.82 -66.47
CA ASP A 98 -5.01 -9.37 -66.89
C ASP A 98 -5.29 -9.10 -68.38
N ALA A 99 -4.80 -7.97 -68.91
CA ALA A 99 -4.86 -7.64 -70.34
C ALA A 99 -3.83 -8.41 -71.19
N ASP A 100 -2.65 -8.74 -70.66
CA ASP A 100 -1.60 -9.54 -71.32
C ASP A 100 -0.98 -10.61 -70.37
N PRO A 101 -1.65 -11.78 -70.22
CA PRO A 101 -1.28 -12.76 -69.19
C PRO A 101 0.05 -13.48 -69.40
N TYR A 102 0.67 -13.35 -70.57
CA TYR A 102 1.91 -14.03 -70.92
C TYR A 102 3.16 -13.14 -70.79
N ASN A 103 2.99 -11.87 -70.41
CA ASN A 103 4.09 -10.96 -70.21
C ASN A 103 4.81 -11.25 -68.89
N VAL A 104 5.97 -11.92 -68.99
CA VAL A 104 6.78 -12.32 -67.84
C VAL A 104 7.39 -11.11 -67.11
N ASP A 105 7.78 -10.07 -67.84
CA ASP A 105 8.38 -8.85 -67.26
C ASP A 105 7.40 -8.11 -66.33
N LEU A 106 6.11 -8.09 -66.66
CA LEU A 106 5.08 -7.52 -65.79
C LEU A 106 4.90 -8.32 -64.49
N LYS A 107 4.97 -9.66 -64.57
CA LYS A 107 4.85 -10.54 -63.39
C LYS A 107 6.04 -10.40 -62.44
N ASP A 108 7.25 -10.27 -63.00
CA ASP A 108 8.47 -10.05 -62.20
C ASP A 108 8.40 -8.71 -61.45
N LYS A 109 7.94 -7.64 -62.12
CA LYS A 109 7.70 -6.32 -61.50
C LYS A 109 6.64 -6.38 -60.40
N LEU A 110 5.55 -7.12 -60.61
CA LEU A 110 4.52 -7.30 -59.57
C LEU A 110 5.10 -7.97 -58.32
N ALA A 111 5.88 -9.04 -58.49
CA ALA A 111 6.52 -9.74 -57.37
C ALA A 111 7.51 -8.84 -56.61
N GLU A 112 8.23 -7.95 -57.31
CA GLU A 112 9.11 -6.97 -56.68
C GLU A 112 8.32 -5.96 -55.84
N VAL A 113 7.24 -5.39 -56.38
CA VAL A 113 6.38 -4.44 -55.65
C VAL A 113 5.71 -5.12 -54.44
N GLU A 114 5.25 -6.36 -54.58
CA GLU A 114 4.68 -7.12 -53.46
C GLU A 114 5.70 -7.37 -52.35
N LYS A 115 6.94 -7.70 -52.72
CA LYS A 115 8.04 -7.81 -51.75
C LYS A 115 8.31 -6.48 -51.06
N GLU A 116 8.33 -5.36 -51.79
CA GLU A 116 8.49 -4.03 -51.21
C GLU A 116 7.37 -3.66 -50.24
N ILE A 117 6.12 -4.01 -50.57
CA ILE A 117 4.94 -3.85 -49.71
C ILE A 117 5.12 -4.61 -48.40
N SER A 118 5.47 -5.90 -48.46
CA SER A 118 5.69 -6.72 -47.27
C SER A 118 6.89 -6.27 -46.44
N GLN A 119 7.98 -5.86 -47.09
CA GLN A 119 9.15 -5.31 -46.39
C GLN A 119 8.80 -4.02 -45.66
N ALA A 120 8.02 -3.14 -46.28
CA ALA A 120 7.61 -1.89 -45.66
C ALA A 120 6.66 -2.07 -44.47
N GLU A 121 5.82 -3.11 -44.50
CA GLU A 121 4.96 -3.48 -43.37
C GLU A 121 5.80 -3.98 -42.18
N LEU A 122 6.82 -4.81 -42.45
CA LEU A 122 7.78 -5.24 -41.43
C LEU A 122 8.56 -4.05 -40.86
N ASP A 123 9.13 -3.20 -41.73
CA ASP A 123 9.88 -2.01 -41.33
C ASP A 123 9.01 -1.04 -40.50
N ALA A 124 7.70 -0.97 -40.78
CA ALA A 124 6.78 -0.14 -40.01
C ALA A 124 6.51 -0.70 -38.60
N LEU A 125 6.47 -2.02 -38.43
CA LEU A 125 6.32 -2.68 -37.14
C LEU A 125 7.59 -2.58 -36.28
N GLU A 126 8.77 -2.60 -36.91
CA GLU A 126 10.07 -2.57 -36.22
C GLU A 126 10.61 -1.15 -35.98
N ARG A 127 9.97 -0.12 -36.54
CA ARG A 127 10.45 1.26 -36.44
C ARG A 127 10.29 1.80 -35.02
N ASP A 128 11.40 1.86 -34.29
CA ASP A 128 11.52 2.64 -33.06
C ASP A 128 11.83 4.11 -33.39
N VAL A 129 10.99 5.02 -32.91
CA VAL A 129 11.16 6.45 -33.13
C VAL A 129 11.58 7.08 -31.80
N PRO A 130 12.85 7.51 -31.65
CA PRO A 130 13.31 8.03 -30.38
C PRO A 130 12.62 9.35 -30.03
N VAL A 131 12.34 9.53 -28.74
CA VAL A 131 11.85 10.81 -28.21
C VAL A 131 12.91 11.87 -28.44
N GLN A 132 12.58 12.87 -29.26
CA GLN A 132 13.47 13.97 -29.56
C GLN A 132 13.44 14.96 -28.39
N LEU A 133 14.61 15.26 -27.83
CA LEU A 133 14.83 16.26 -26.79
C LEU A 133 15.75 17.36 -27.32
N SER A 134 15.49 18.59 -26.92
CA SER A 134 16.46 19.68 -27.04
C SER A 134 17.61 19.47 -26.07
N ASP A 135 18.74 20.17 -26.28
CA ASP A 135 19.90 20.08 -25.40
C ASP A 135 19.57 20.40 -23.94
N ILE A 136 18.68 21.37 -23.72
CA ILE A 136 18.23 21.78 -22.38
C ILE A 136 17.37 20.69 -21.75
N GLU A 137 16.33 20.21 -22.44
CA GLU A 137 15.43 19.16 -21.93
C GLU A 137 16.20 17.86 -21.63
N LYS A 138 17.22 17.54 -22.42
CA LYS A 138 18.09 16.39 -22.17
C LYS A 138 18.85 16.54 -20.87
N ILE A 139 19.48 17.71 -20.63
CA ILE A 139 20.19 18.00 -19.39
C ILE A 139 19.23 17.95 -18.20
N GLU A 140 18.05 18.56 -18.31
CA GLU A 140 17.05 18.56 -17.23
C GLU A 140 16.59 17.14 -16.88
N TYR A 141 16.33 16.30 -17.89
CA TYR A 141 15.94 14.91 -17.69
C TYR A 141 17.07 14.07 -17.06
N GLU A 142 18.32 14.25 -17.52
CA GLU A 142 19.48 13.59 -16.95
C GLU A 142 19.66 13.96 -15.46
N VAL A 143 19.58 15.25 -15.11
CA VAL A 143 19.64 15.71 -13.72
C VAL A 143 18.50 15.14 -12.87
N ALA A 144 17.28 15.12 -13.41
CA ALA A 144 16.14 14.52 -12.72
C ALA A 144 16.34 13.02 -12.45
N CYS A 145 16.89 12.28 -13.42
CA CYS A 145 17.23 10.87 -13.28
C CYS A 145 18.31 10.66 -12.21
N GLU A 146 19.41 11.42 -12.26
CA GLU A 146 20.48 11.33 -11.28
C GLU A 146 19.98 11.60 -9.86
N SER A 147 19.21 12.68 -9.69
CA SER A 147 18.61 13.02 -8.40
C SER A 147 17.67 11.92 -7.91
N HIS A 148 16.84 11.36 -8.80
CA HIS A 148 15.93 10.26 -8.45
C HIS A 148 16.69 9.02 -7.97
N TRP A 149 17.70 8.59 -8.72
CA TRP A 149 18.47 7.39 -8.36
C TRP A 149 19.27 7.57 -7.07
N GLU A 150 19.75 8.78 -6.79
CA GLU A 150 20.39 9.11 -5.52
C GLU A 150 19.39 9.03 -4.36
N THR A 151 18.17 9.57 -4.51
CA THR A 151 17.09 9.42 -3.51
C THR A 151 16.74 7.95 -3.27
N VAL A 152 16.56 7.16 -4.35
CA VAL A 152 16.26 5.72 -4.25
C VAL A 152 17.38 4.97 -3.52
N LYS A 153 18.64 5.29 -3.82
CA LYS A 153 19.81 4.70 -3.18
C LYS A 153 19.89 5.05 -1.69
N GLN A 154 19.67 6.31 -1.33
CA GLN A 154 19.64 6.76 0.07
C GLN A 154 18.50 6.10 0.84
N LEU A 155 17.30 6.01 0.26
CA LEU A 155 16.18 5.30 0.87
C LEU A 155 16.50 3.83 1.13
N ARG A 156 17.13 3.12 0.18
CA ARG A 156 17.59 1.74 0.39
C ARG A 156 18.57 1.64 1.56
N GLN A 157 19.55 2.52 1.63
CA GLN A 157 20.51 2.57 2.74
C GLN A 157 19.82 2.83 4.08
N HIS A 158 18.86 3.76 4.13
CA HIS A 158 18.10 4.05 5.34
C HIS A 158 17.19 2.88 5.76
N ARG A 159 16.60 2.14 4.80
CA ARG A 159 15.86 0.90 5.09
C ARG A 159 16.76 -0.14 5.76
N ASP A 160 17.97 -0.36 5.24
CA ASP A 160 18.94 -1.28 5.86
C ASP A 160 19.29 -0.84 7.29
N GLN A 161 19.56 0.44 7.49
CA GLN A 161 19.88 1.00 8.81
C GLN A 161 18.71 0.85 9.79
N ALA A 162 17.48 1.14 9.35
CA ALA A 162 16.27 0.94 10.13
C ALA A 162 16.05 -0.54 10.49
N TYR A 163 16.27 -1.45 9.53
CA TYR A 163 16.19 -2.89 9.75
C TYR A 163 17.14 -3.34 10.88
N TYR A 164 18.43 -2.96 10.81
CA TYR A 164 19.39 -3.33 11.84
C TYR A 164 19.15 -2.62 13.19
N LEU A 165 18.57 -1.41 13.17
CA LEU A 165 18.14 -0.72 14.39
C LEU A 165 17.01 -1.47 15.10
N ILE A 166 16.00 -1.92 14.35
CA ILE A 166 14.87 -2.72 14.84
C ILE A 166 15.37 -4.06 15.37
N LEU A 167 16.18 -4.78 14.58
CA LEU A 167 16.76 -6.06 14.98
C LEU A 167 17.59 -5.92 16.26
N GLY A 168 18.35 -4.82 16.39
CA GLY A 168 19.13 -4.49 17.58
C GLY A 168 18.30 -4.21 18.83
N GLN A 169 17.01 -3.87 18.70
CA GLN A 169 16.10 -3.74 19.84
C GLN A 169 15.49 -5.08 20.27
N CYS A 170 15.60 -6.14 19.47
CA CYS A 170 15.04 -7.44 19.80
C CYS A 170 15.86 -8.17 20.88
N THR A 171 15.21 -8.74 21.89
CA THR A 171 15.88 -9.66 22.83
C THR A 171 16.34 -10.93 22.14
N GLN A 172 17.35 -11.58 22.73
CA GLN A 172 17.88 -12.84 22.21
C GLN A 172 16.77 -13.89 22.04
N ARG A 173 15.81 -13.94 22.98
CA ARG A 173 14.71 -14.89 22.92
C ARG A 173 13.77 -14.62 21.74
N LEU A 174 13.41 -13.36 21.51
CA LEU A 174 12.62 -12.97 20.34
C LEU A 174 13.37 -13.30 19.05
N GLN A 175 14.67 -13.02 18.99
CA GLN A 175 15.51 -13.38 17.84
C GLN A 175 15.52 -14.90 17.58
N THR A 176 15.68 -15.73 18.62
CA THR A 176 15.56 -17.18 18.49
C THR A 176 14.18 -17.58 17.95
N GLY A 177 13.10 -16.99 18.46
CA GLY A 177 11.75 -17.23 17.95
C GLY A 177 11.60 -16.87 16.46
N MET A 178 12.17 -15.73 16.03
CA MET A 178 12.19 -15.34 14.62
C MET A 178 12.97 -16.34 13.76
N THR A 179 14.15 -16.78 14.18
CA THR A 179 14.97 -17.73 13.41
C THR A 179 14.30 -19.10 13.19
N MET A 180 13.32 -19.46 14.01
CA MET A 180 12.53 -20.68 13.84
C MET A 180 11.34 -20.51 12.89
N ASP A 181 10.97 -19.27 12.52
CA ASP A 181 9.86 -19.04 11.62
C ASP A 181 10.28 -19.28 10.15
N PRO A 182 9.48 -19.98 9.33
CA PRO A 182 9.80 -20.25 7.94
C PRO A 182 10.08 -19.01 7.07
N SER A 183 9.51 -17.84 7.41
CA SER A 183 9.74 -16.62 6.64
C SER A 183 11.04 -15.89 7.00
N TRP A 184 11.77 -16.32 8.04
CA TRP A 184 12.97 -15.64 8.52
C TRP A 184 14.01 -15.37 7.44
N GLU A 185 14.38 -16.38 6.64
CA GLU A 185 15.41 -16.21 5.61
C GLU A 185 14.97 -15.30 4.46
N ALA A 186 13.67 -15.15 4.21
CA ALA A 186 13.17 -14.18 3.24
C ALA A 186 13.30 -12.75 3.81
N VAL A 187 12.77 -12.52 5.02
CA VAL A 187 12.80 -11.22 5.72
C VAL A 187 14.24 -10.75 5.98
N ARG A 188 15.13 -11.68 6.34
CA ARG A 188 16.55 -11.36 6.56
C ARG A 188 17.26 -10.93 5.29
N ARG A 189 16.90 -11.52 4.13
CA ARG A 189 17.52 -11.19 2.83
C ARG A 189 16.97 -9.91 2.23
N SER A 190 15.70 -9.61 2.44
CA SER A 190 15.07 -8.38 1.93
C SER A 190 15.54 -7.12 2.67
N THR A 191 16.08 -7.30 3.90
CA THR A 191 16.45 -6.22 4.84
C THR A 191 15.36 -5.17 5.02
N ASP A 192 14.10 -5.58 4.84
CA ASP A 192 12.95 -4.70 4.89
C ASP A 192 12.48 -4.51 6.34
N PRO A 193 12.51 -3.28 6.87
CA PRO A 193 12.08 -3.02 8.25
C PRO A 193 10.60 -3.32 8.48
N LEU A 194 9.73 -3.19 7.47
CA LEU A 194 8.30 -3.48 7.61
C LEU A 194 8.04 -4.98 7.68
N GLU A 195 8.69 -5.77 6.83
CA GLU A 195 8.63 -7.24 6.91
C GLU A 195 9.17 -7.76 8.25
N LEU A 196 10.21 -7.12 8.80
CA LEU A 196 10.73 -7.44 10.13
C LEU A 196 9.71 -7.16 11.24
N TYR A 197 8.99 -6.03 11.17
CA TYR A 197 7.93 -5.75 12.14
C TYR A 197 6.80 -6.79 12.10
N GLU A 198 6.36 -7.20 10.91
CA GLU A 198 5.34 -8.24 10.77
C GLU A 198 5.82 -9.59 11.30
N LEU A 199 7.09 -9.94 11.09
CA LEU A 199 7.68 -11.13 11.67
C LEU A 199 7.74 -11.07 13.21
N ILE A 200 8.16 -9.92 13.78
CA ILE A 200 8.16 -9.70 15.23
C ILE A 200 6.76 -9.88 15.80
N LYS A 201 5.75 -9.22 15.20
CA LYS A 201 4.33 -9.36 15.59
C LYS A 201 3.91 -10.83 15.57
N LYS A 202 4.18 -11.53 14.46
CA LYS A 202 3.83 -12.94 14.28
C LYS A 202 4.43 -13.84 15.36
N VAL A 203 5.71 -13.64 15.70
CA VAL A 203 6.38 -14.41 16.76
C VAL A 203 5.78 -14.11 18.13
N ILE A 204 5.46 -12.83 18.42
CA ILE A 204 4.79 -12.44 19.67
C ILE A 204 3.43 -13.15 19.80
N LEU A 205 2.61 -13.15 18.74
CA LEU A 205 1.28 -13.76 18.75
C LEU A 205 1.31 -15.29 18.89
N LYS A 206 2.31 -15.96 18.30
CA LYS A 206 2.47 -17.42 18.38
C LYS A 206 2.78 -17.96 19.77
N GLN A 207 3.11 -17.10 20.74
CA GLN A 207 3.45 -17.53 22.10
C GLN A 207 2.28 -18.18 22.86
N GLN A 208 1.04 -17.94 22.44
CA GLN A 208 -0.15 -18.37 23.15
C GLN A 208 -1.18 -18.94 22.19
N HIS A 209 -2.02 -19.85 22.70
CA HIS A 209 -3.15 -20.37 21.94
C HIS A 209 -4.05 -19.21 21.46
N PRO A 210 -4.45 -19.16 20.16
CA PRO A 210 -5.18 -18.02 19.60
C PRO A 210 -6.45 -17.64 20.39
N VAL A 211 -7.23 -18.64 20.80
CA VAL A 211 -8.45 -18.41 21.61
C VAL A 211 -8.11 -17.81 22.99
N ALA A 212 -7.01 -18.25 23.61
CA ALA A 212 -6.63 -17.72 24.92
C ALA A 212 -6.16 -16.26 24.80
N SER A 213 -5.35 -15.96 23.77
CA SER A 213 -4.92 -14.60 23.45
C SER A 213 -6.12 -13.68 23.18
N HIS A 214 -7.07 -14.14 22.35
CA HIS A 214 -8.31 -13.40 22.05
C HIS A 214 -9.10 -13.07 23.31
N VAL A 215 -9.38 -14.07 24.16
CA VAL A 215 -10.15 -13.88 25.40
C VAL A 215 -9.44 -12.94 26.37
N GLU A 216 -8.12 -13.06 26.51
CA GLU A 216 -7.33 -12.19 27.39
C GLU A 216 -7.29 -10.75 26.91
N GLN A 217 -7.08 -10.50 25.61
CA GLN A 217 -7.10 -9.14 25.06
C GLN A 217 -8.48 -8.51 25.16
N MET A 218 -9.54 -9.25 24.84
CA MET A 218 -10.92 -8.79 25.05
C MET A 218 -11.17 -8.42 26.50
N LYS A 219 -10.83 -9.31 27.45
CA LYS A 219 -10.99 -9.04 28.88
C LYS A 219 -10.20 -7.81 29.31
N ALA A 220 -8.96 -7.64 28.86
CA ALA A 220 -8.14 -6.48 29.16
C ALA A 220 -8.78 -5.19 28.63
N PHE A 221 -9.31 -5.20 27.40
CA PHE A 221 -9.97 -4.07 26.78
C PHE A 221 -11.28 -3.67 27.49
N PHE A 222 -12.15 -4.63 27.81
CA PHE A 222 -13.42 -4.36 28.51
C PHE A 222 -13.25 -3.83 29.93
N THR A 223 -12.13 -4.17 30.59
CA THR A 223 -11.91 -3.86 32.00
C THR A 223 -11.13 -2.56 32.22
N ILE A 224 -10.67 -1.87 31.17
CA ILE A 224 -10.04 -0.55 31.32
C ILE A 224 -11.05 0.41 31.94
N LYS A 225 -10.66 1.10 33.01
CA LYS A 225 -11.44 2.18 33.63
C LYS A 225 -10.62 3.46 33.67
N GLN A 226 -11.30 4.61 33.62
CA GLN A 226 -10.64 5.91 33.80
C GLN A 226 -10.00 6.05 35.17
N GLY A 227 -10.71 5.65 36.23
CA GLY A 227 -10.24 5.84 37.61
C GLY A 227 -9.91 7.31 37.87
N ASN A 228 -8.69 7.57 38.34
CA ASN A 228 -8.20 8.91 38.67
C ASN A 228 -7.47 9.61 37.50
N LEU A 229 -7.47 9.02 36.31
CA LEU A 229 -6.80 9.61 35.14
C LEU A 229 -7.58 10.82 34.62
N SER A 230 -6.84 11.82 34.10
CA SER A 230 -7.46 12.87 33.29
C SER A 230 -8.10 12.27 32.04
N ILE A 231 -8.99 13.03 31.39
CA ILE A 231 -9.66 12.54 30.18
C ILE A 231 -8.66 12.22 29.05
N ASP A 232 -7.61 13.05 28.88
CA ASP A 232 -6.57 12.84 27.88
C ASP A 232 -5.72 11.61 28.17
N GLN A 233 -5.34 11.42 29.44
CA GLN A 233 -4.59 10.22 29.86
C GLN A 233 -5.42 8.95 29.67
N TYR A 234 -6.72 9.02 29.97
CA TYR A 234 -7.63 7.90 29.77
C TYR A 234 -7.85 7.60 28.29
N TYR A 235 -8.05 8.63 27.46
CA TYR A 235 -8.17 8.51 26.01
C TYR A 235 -6.94 7.83 25.40
N ASN A 236 -5.73 8.32 25.71
CA ASN A 236 -4.50 7.74 25.20
C ASN A 236 -4.32 6.28 25.65
N ARG A 237 -4.64 5.96 26.92
CA ARG A 237 -4.60 4.59 27.43
C ARG A 237 -5.61 3.68 26.72
N PHE A 238 -6.82 4.16 26.51
CA PHE A 238 -7.89 3.40 25.86
C PHE A 238 -7.57 3.17 24.38
N LYS A 239 -7.15 4.22 23.66
CA LYS A 239 -6.67 4.14 22.28
C LYS A 239 -5.52 3.15 22.13
N ARG A 240 -4.54 3.19 23.02
CA ARG A 240 -3.41 2.24 23.01
C ARG A 240 -3.86 0.80 23.20
N MET A 241 -4.82 0.54 24.09
CA MET A 241 -5.34 -0.80 24.26
C MET A 241 -6.17 -1.26 23.06
N TYR A 242 -6.90 -0.36 22.41
CA TYR A 242 -7.58 -0.65 21.15
C TYR A 242 -6.57 -1.07 20.07
N GLU A 243 -5.46 -0.33 19.91
CA GLU A 243 -4.38 -0.70 19.00
C GLU A 243 -3.77 -2.08 19.32
N ILE A 244 -3.51 -2.38 20.60
CA ILE A 244 -3.02 -3.71 21.03
C ILE A 244 -4.02 -4.81 20.68
N THR A 245 -5.31 -4.56 20.92
CA THR A 245 -6.38 -5.52 20.66
C THR A 245 -6.51 -5.81 19.16
N LYS A 246 -6.38 -4.77 18.31
CA LYS A 246 -6.29 -4.92 16.85
C LYS A 246 -5.04 -5.65 16.38
N LEU A 247 -3.88 -5.37 16.98
CA LEU A 247 -2.65 -6.12 16.68
C LEU A 247 -2.77 -7.60 17.05
N ALA A 248 -3.56 -7.93 18.07
CA ALA A 248 -3.88 -9.30 18.45
C ALA A 248 -4.99 -9.95 17.59
N GLU A 249 -5.37 -9.31 16.48
CA GLU A 249 -6.36 -9.82 15.51
C GLU A 249 -7.75 -10.04 16.14
N VAL A 250 -8.08 -9.26 17.16
CA VAL A 250 -9.42 -9.22 17.73
C VAL A 250 -10.29 -8.27 16.91
N GLU A 251 -11.37 -8.81 16.37
CA GLU A 251 -12.37 -8.05 15.63
C GLU A 251 -13.50 -7.56 16.55
N PHE A 252 -13.98 -6.33 16.30
CA PHE A 252 -15.14 -5.75 16.97
C PHE A 252 -16.39 -5.74 16.07
N LYS A 253 -16.37 -6.56 15.02
CA LYS A 253 -17.47 -6.73 14.08
C LYS A 253 -18.54 -7.63 14.71
N HIS A 254 -19.63 -7.02 15.16
CA HIS A 254 -20.78 -7.76 15.66
C HIS A 254 -21.98 -7.55 14.74
N LYS A 255 -22.57 -8.65 14.27
CA LYS A 255 -23.71 -8.64 13.34
C LYS A 255 -24.86 -7.77 13.83
N ILE A 256 -25.20 -7.86 15.11
CA ILE A 256 -26.29 -7.07 15.73
C ILE A 256 -26.05 -5.56 15.57
N PHE A 257 -24.81 -5.08 15.71
CA PHE A 257 -24.50 -3.66 15.54
C PHE A 257 -24.45 -3.26 14.07
N CYS A 258 -23.98 -4.15 13.19
CA CYS A 258 -23.98 -3.91 11.75
C CYS A 258 -25.41 -3.82 11.20
N ASP A 259 -26.30 -4.74 11.59
CA ASP A 259 -27.72 -4.70 11.24
C ASP A 259 -28.38 -3.42 11.76
N TYR A 260 -28.13 -3.04 13.01
CA TYR A 260 -28.65 -1.79 13.59
C TYR A 260 -28.19 -0.54 12.84
N VAL A 261 -26.93 -0.47 12.42
CA VAL A 261 -26.41 0.65 11.63
C VAL A 261 -26.99 0.63 10.21
N ALA A 262 -27.07 -0.54 9.58
CA ALA A 262 -27.61 -0.71 8.23
C ALA A 262 -29.08 -0.26 8.15
N GLU A 263 -29.93 -0.72 9.07
CA GLU A 263 -31.36 -0.36 9.14
C GLU A 263 -31.56 1.15 9.23
N ARG A 264 -30.70 1.83 10.01
CA ARG A 264 -30.84 3.27 10.27
C ARG A 264 -30.18 4.19 9.25
N LYS A 265 -29.09 3.76 8.62
CA LYS A 265 -28.39 4.58 7.61
C LYS A 265 -28.90 4.34 6.20
N LEU A 266 -29.34 3.12 5.88
CA LEU A 266 -29.63 2.67 4.52
C LEU A 266 -31.11 2.27 4.34
N ASN A 267 -31.99 2.66 5.27
CA ASN A 267 -33.43 2.42 5.25
C ASN A 267 -33.81 0.93 5.11
N GLU A 268 -33.78 0.23 6.25
CA GLU A 268 -34.37 -1.13 6.46
C GLU A 268 -33.67 -2.32 5.76
N SER A 269 -32.50 -2.11 5.17
CA SER A 269 -31.71 -3.23 4.63
C SER A 269 -30.92 -3.92 5.74
N LYS A 270 -31.04 -5.24 5.87
CA LYS A 270 -30.14 -6.05 6.71
C LYS A 270 -28.70 -5.96 6.19
N PHE A 271 -27.73 -6.10 7.07
CA PHE A 271 -26.31 -6.00 6.72
C PHE A 271 -25.92 -6.96 5.58
N ASP A 272 -26.44 -8.18 5.59
CA ASP A 272 -26.14 -9.20 4.59
C ASP A 272 -26.67 -8.85 3.18
N LEU A 273 -27.59 -7.88 3.06
CA LEU A 273 -28.19 -7.45 1.79
C LEU A 273 -27.42 -6.30 1.12
N LEU A 274 -26.45 -5.74 1.83
CA LEU A 274 -25.65 -4.61 1.34
C LEU A 274 -24.58 -5.08 0.37
N ASN A 275 -24.18 -4.21 -0.55
CA ASN A 275 -23.02 -4.47 -1.40
C ASN A 275 -21.70 -4.38 -0.60
N PRO A 276 -20.57 -4.92 -1.08
CA PRO A 276 -19.32 -4.95 -0.32
C PRO A 276 -18.82 -3.57 0.15
N THR A 277 -19.03 -2.52 -0.65
CA THR A 277 -18.65 -1.15 -0.28
C THR A 277 -19.49 -0.62 0.88
N GLN A 278 -20.80 -0.85 0.83
CA GLN A 278 -21.74 -0.48 1.90
C GLN A 278 -21.52 -1.30 3.16
N GLN A 279 -21.21 -2.60 3.03
CA GLN A 279 -20.86 -3.44 4.17
C GLN A 279 -19.65 -2.89 4.91
N LYS A 280 -18.59 -2.53 4.18
CA LYS A 280 -17.39 -1.93 4.77
C LYS A 280 -17.69 -0.62 5.50
N GLU A 281 -18.51 0.26 4.91
CA GLU A 281 -18.92 1.52 5.57
C GLU A 281 -19.70 1.24 6.87
N VAL A 282 -20.67 0.33 6.82
CA VAL A 282 -21.49 -0.04 7.98
C VAL A 282 -20.65 -0.67 9.08
N GLU A 283 -19.70 -1.55 8.73
CA GLU A 283 -18.76 -2.16 9.68
C GLU A 283 -17.92 -1.10 10.40
N THR A 284 -17.32 -0.15 9.66
CA THR A 284 -16.53 0.93 10.24
C THR A 284 -17.35 1.75 11.23
N ILE A 285 -18.58 2.14 10.87
CA ILE A 285 -19.45 2.93 11.74
C ILE A 285 -19.92 2.13 12.96
N ALA A 286 -20.30 0.87 12.77
CA ALA A 286 -20.74 0.00 13.85
C ALA A 286 -19.61 -0.20 14.87
N GLU A 287 -18.39 -0.41 14.39
CA GLU A 287 -17.21 -0.52 15.24
C GLU A 287 -16.92 0.79 15.98
N GLU A 288 -16.82 1.93 15.29
CA GLU A 288 -16.56 3.24 15.93
C GLU A 288 -17.56 3.54 17.05
N ARG A 289 -18.85 3.27 16.81
CA ARG A 289 -19.92 3.45 17.81
C ARG A 289 -19.76 2.52 19.00
N TYR A 290 -19.44 1.26 18.73
CA TYR A 290 -19.23 0.26 19.77
C TYR A 290 -18.07 0.66 20.69
N ILE A 291 -16.95 1.07 20.10
CA ILE A 291 -15.75 1.50 20.81
C ILE A 291 -16.00 2.80 21.59
N ALA A 292 -16.69 3.79 21.00
CA ALA A 292 -17.07 5.03 21.68
C ALA A 292 -18.02 4.77 22.86
N TYR A 293 -18.99 3.87 22.70
CA TYR A 293 -19.87 3.48 23.80
C TYR A 293 -19.10 2.84 24.95
N LEU A 294 -18.15 1.94 24.64
CA LEU A 294 -17.28 1.33 25.66
C LEU A 294 -16.42 2.38 26.38
N PHE A 295 -15.84 3.33 25.65
CA PHE A 295 -15.05 4.44 26.23
C PHE A 295 -15.88 5.24 27.24
N ILE A 296 -17.10 5.66 26.87
CA ILE A 296 -17.99 6.42 27.76
C ILE A 296 -18.45 5.53 28.94
N LYS A 297 -18.81 4.28 28.69
CA LYS A 297 -19.26 3.35 29.74
C LYS A 297 -18.19 3.11 30.81
N ASN A 298 -16.93 3.11 30.39
CA ASN A 298 -15.77 2.86 31.24
C ASN A 298 -15.11 4.14 31.80
N SER A 299 -15.62 5.31 31.43
CA SER A 299 -15.22 6.60 32.02
C SER A 299 -15.60 6.71 33.51
N GLY A 300 -15.04 7.69 34.20
CA GLY A 300 -15.23 7.92 35.64
C GLY A 300 -16.63 8.43 36.00
N SER A 301 -16.94 8.47 37.30
CA SER A 301 -18.27 8.85 37.80
C SER A 301 -18.67 10.29 37.45
N GLN A 302 -17.69 11.16 37.19
CA GLN A 302 -17.93 12.53 36.71
C GLN A 302 -18.69 12.59 35.38
N HIS A 303 -18.80 11.47 34.64
CA HIS A 303 -19.54 11.37 33.38
C HIS A 303 -20.86 10.59 33.53
N ASP A 304 -21.37 10.37 34.74
CA ASP A 304 -22.55 9.51 34.97
C ASP A 304 -23.84 10.08 34.37
N GLU A 305 -23.97 11.40 34.22
CA GLU A 305 -25.07 11.98 33.46
C GLU A 305 -24.99 11.62 31.97
N LEU A 306 -23.80 11.71 31.36
CA LEU A 306 -23.58 11.33 29.98
C LEU A 306 -23.84 9.82 29.77
N LYS A 307 -23.40 8.97 30.70
CA LYS A 307 -23.69 7.52 30.67
C LYS A 307 -25.19 7.23 30.76
N ARG A 308 -25.93 7.94 31.64
CA ARG A 308 -27.39 7.80 31.75
C ARG A 308 -28.08 8.25 30.48
N LYS A 309 -27.67 9.38 29.90
CA LYS A 309 -28.18 9.84 28.60
C LYS A 309 -27.91 8.78 27.55
N LEU A 310 -26.67 8.34 27.36
CA LEU A 310 -26.29 7.32 26.38
C LEU A 310 -27.03 5.96 26.55
N HIS A 311 -27.35 5.57 27.78
CA HIS A 311 -28.12 4.35 28.05
C HIS A 311 -29.60 4.49 27.64
N ASN A 312 -30.16 5.68 27.84
CA ASN A 312 -31.56 5.99 27.55
C ASN A 312 -31.77 6.50 26.11
N ASP A 313 -30.71 7.01 25.50
CA ASP A 313 -30.72 7.52 24.14
C ASP A 313 -30.64 6.33 23.18
N SER A 314 -31.80 5.96 22.65
CA SER A 314 -31.88 5.15 21.45
C SER A 314 -31.42 5.92 20.20
N TYR A 315 -30.87 7.13 20.34
CA TYR A 315 -30.50 8.04 19.25
C TYR A 315 -29.10 8.65 19.47
N VAL A 316 -28.34 8.80 18.37
CA VAL A 316 -27.13 9.66 18.24
C VAL A 316 -25.81 9.18 18.86
N LEU A 317 -25.10 8.31 18.13
CA LEU A 317 -23.66 8.53 17.87
C LEU A 317 -23.51 8.85 16.37
N THR A 318 -24.04 10.00 15.97
CA THR A 318 -23.69 10.68 14.72
C THR A 318 -23.03 11.99 15.11
N ALA A 319 -21.70 12.01 15.07
CA ALA A 319 -20.83 13.13 14.72
C ALA A 319 -19.49 13.01 15.44
N ARG A 320 -18.42 13.00 14.63
CA ARG A 320 -17.09 13.55 14.89
C ARG A 320 -16.83 14.00 16.35
N ALA A 321 -15.99 13.25 17.04
CA ALA A 321 -15.11 13.78 18.08
C ALA A 321 -13.67 13.51 17.62
#